data_AF-A0A1B9HVH7-F1
#
_entry.id   AF-A0A1B9HVH7-F1
#
_cell.length_a   1.000
_cell.length_b   1.000
_cell.length_c   1.000
_cell.angle_alpha   90.00
_cell.angle_beta   90.00
_cell.angle_gamma   90.00
#
_symmetry.space_group_name_H-M   'P 1'
#
loop_
_entity.id
_entity.type
_entity.pdbx_description
1 polymer ?
#
loop_
_entity_poly.entity_id
_entity_poly.type
_entity_poly.pdbx_seq_one_letter_code
_entity_poly.pdbx_strand_id
1 'polypeptide(L)'
;MSAGQSYYEFYRGSSIGTALTDALDELITQGDIPPQLAMRVLQQFDKSLTECLQKGVKNKTTVKGHLATYRLCDDVWTFVIKDPQFKMEGVGAGAETVTAPKIKIVACKSGDAPEGKKSGAKSNDFN
;
A
#
# COMPACT_ATOMS: atom_id res chain seq x y z
N MET A 1 25.93 -2.83 -10.56
CA MET A 1 25.34 -2.06 -9.46
C MET A 1 23.91 -2.58 -9.27
N SER A 2 23.66 -3.41 -8.25
CA SER A 2 22.33 -3.96 -8.00
C SER A 2 21.38 -2.82 -7.67
N ALA A 3 20.26 -2.69 -8.39
CA ALA A 3 19.20 -1.76 -8.03
C ALA A 3 18.67 -2.19 -6.65
N GLY A 4 19.19 -1.56 -5.60
CA GLY A 4 18.78 -1.84 -4.23
C GLY A 4 17.26 -1.64 -4.16
N GLN A 5 16.55 -2.74 -3.90
CA GLN A 5 15.12 -2.73 -3.68
C GLN A 5 14.83 -1.72 -2.56
N SER A 6 14.39 -0.52 -2.95
CA SER A 6 14.01 0.52 -2.01
C SER A 6 12.66 0.13 -1.44
N TYR A 7 12.66 -0.35 -0.20
CA TYR A 7 11.43 -0.67 0.50
C TYR A 7 10.66 0.63 0.79
N TYR A 8 9.34 0.60 0.61
CA TYR A 8 8.52 1.78 0.77
C TYR A 8 8.33 2.11 2.26
N GLU A 9 8.87 3.26 2.69
CA GLU A 9 8.62 3.79 4.05
C GLU A 9 7.16 4.21 4.26
N PHE A 10 6.36 4.27 3.18
CA PHE A 10 4.93 4.60 3.22
C PHE A 10 4.15 3.75 4.24
N TYR A 11 4.54 2.47 4.41
CA TYR A 11 3.86 1.60 5.36
C TYR A 11 4.14 1.91 6.83
N ARG A 12 5.13 2.76 7.15
CA ARG A 12 5.30 3.28 8.51
C ARG A 12 4.09 4.09 8.97
N GLY A 13 3.33 4.69 8.05
CA GLY A 13 2.05 5.36 8.34
C GLY A 13 0.84 4.42 8.52
N SER A 14 1.04 3.10 8.45
CA SER A 14 -0.01 2.12 8.80
C SER A 14 -0.17 2.03 10.32
N SER A 15 -1.28 1.46 10.80
CA SER A 15 -1.53 1.30 12.24
C SER A 15 -0.39 0.57 12.96
N ILE A 16 0.17 -0.49 12.36
CA ILE A 16 1.31 -1.23 12.92
C ILE A 16 2.60 -0.42 12.85
N GLY A 17 2.83 0.32 11.76
CA GLY A 17 4.00 1.17 11.61
C GLY A 17 4.01 2.33 12.61
N THR A 18 2.83 2.94 12.85
CA THR A 18 2.66 4.03 13.83
C THR A 18 2.90 3.52 15.24
N ALA A 19 2.32 2.36 15.59
CA ALA A 19 2.58 1.74 16.89
C ALA A 19 4.07 1.42 17.11
N LEU A 20 4.78 1.00 16.06
CA LEU A 20 6.23 0.78 16.12
C LEU A 20 7.00 2.09 16.31
N THR A 21 6.67 3.16 15.58
CA THR A 21 7.35 4.46 15.74
C THR A 21 7.12 5.02 17.13
N ASP A 22 5.91 4.95 17.65
CA ASP A 22 5.57 5.44 19.00
C ASP A 22 6.37 4.70 20.07
N ALA A 23 6.48 3.36 19.95
CA ALA A 23 7.27 2.55 20.88
C ALA A 23 8.79 2.85 20.79
N LEU A 24 9.31 3.09 19.58
CA LEU A 24 10.71 3.46 19.40
C LEU A 24 11.02 4.85 19.97
N ASP A 25 10.10 5.81 19.81
CA ASP A 25 10.24 7.15 20.35
C ASP A 25 10.22 7.15 21.89
N GLU A 26 9.41 6.30 22.50
CA GLU A 26 9.42 6.09 23.96
C GLU A 26 10.78 5.58 24.45
N LEU A 27 11.33 4.53 23.82
CA LEU A 27 12.64 3.97 24.17
C LEU A 27 13.79 4.97 23.98
N ILE A 28 13.71 5.83 22.95
CA ILE A 28 14.68 6.91 22.75
C ILE A 28 14.56 7.94 23.87
N THR A 29 13.33 8.34 24.22
CA THR A 29 13.05 9.35 25.26
C THR A 29 13.53 8.87 26.63
N GLN A 30 13.42 7.58 26.92
CA GLN A 30 13.93 6.95 28.14
C GLN A 30 15.45 6.78 28.15
N GLY A 31 16.11 6.93 26.99
CA GLY A 31 17.55 6.76 26.84
C GLY A 31 18.01 5.31 26.70
N ASP A 32 17.06 4.38 26.52
CA ASP A 32 17.34 2.94 26.41
C ASP A 32 17.99 2.58 25.07
N ILE A 33 17.62 3.30 24.00
CA ILE A 33 18.21 3.11 22.68
C ILE A 33 18.63 4.43 22.03
N PRO A 34 19.74 4.44 21.25
CA PRO A 34 20.11 5.61 20.47
C PRO A 34 19.22 5.76 19.22
N PRO A 35 18.97 6.99 18.74
CA PRO A 35 18.14 7.23 17.55
C PRO A 35 18.61 6.46 16.31
N GLN A 36 19.92 6.27 16.14
CA GLN A 36 20.48 5.52 15.01
C GLN A 36 20.04 4.05 15.01
N LEU A 37 19.81 3.46 16.19
CA LEU A 37 19.32 2.09 16.30
C LEU A 37 17.85 2.00 15.88
N ALA A 38 17.00 2.93 16.33
CA ALA A 38 15.60 3.01 15.92
C ALA A 38 15.45 3.12 14.40
N MET A 39 16.28 3.94 13.75
CA MET A 39 16.30 4.06 12.28
C MET A 39 16.62 2.72 11.59
N ARG A 40 17.52 1.90 12.15
CA ARG A 40 17.81 0.55 11.61
C ARG A 40 16.63 -0.40 11.81
N VAL A 41 15.92 -0.29 12.93
CA VAL A 41 14.70 -1.08 13.18
C VAL A 41 13.62 -0.72 12.16
N LEU A 42 13.42 0.57 11.86
CA LEU A 42 12.47 1.02 10.85
C LEU A 42 12.83 0.52 9.44
N GLN A 43 14.11 0.56 9.06
CA GLN A 43 14.57 -0.01 7.79
C GLN A 43 14.30 -1.52 7.70
N GLN A 44 14.50 -2.25 8.81
CA GLN A 44 14.20 -3.67 8.87
C GLN A 44 12.68 -3.94 8.81
N PHE A 45 11.87 -3.08 9.43
CA PHE A 45 10.41 -3.13 9.34
C PHE A 45 9.93 -2.98 7.89
N ASP A 46 10.43 -1.98 7.15
CA ASP A 46 10.03 -1.74 5.76
C ASP A 46 10.27 -2.98 4.88
N LYS A 47 11.42 -3.64 5.10
CA LYS A 47 11.79 -4.90 4.45
C LYS A 47 10.84 -6.03 4.83
N SER A 48 10.73 -6.32 6.12
CA SER A 48 9.95 -7.45 6.64
C SER A 48 8.47 -7.35 6.27
N LEU A 49 7.90 -6.15 6.30
CA LEU A 49 6.50 -5.96 5.92
C LEU A 49 6.28 -6.18 4.43
N THR A 50 7.15 -5.63 3.58
CA THR A 50 7.05 -5.82 2.12
C THR A 50 7.13 -7.30 1.76
N GLU A 51 8.09 -8.03 2.34
CA GLU A 51 8.22 -9.47 2.12
C GLU A 51 7.01 -10.26 2.61
N CYS A 52 6.47 -9.90 3.78
CA CYS A 52 5.27 -10.53 4.36
C CYS A 52 4.04 -10.31 3.47
N LEU A 53 3.82 -9.09 2.98
CA LEU A 53 2.71 -8.78 2.07
C LEU A 53 2.82 -9.55 0.75
N GLN A 54 4.03 -9.69 0.20
CA GLN A 54 4.24 -10.40 -1.07
C GLN A 54 4.10 -11.92 -0.95
N LYS A 55 4.61 -12.53 0.13
CA LYS A 55 4.70 -13.98 0.27
C LYS A 55 3.60 -14.58 1.14
N GLY A 56 3.15 -13.84 2.15
CA GLY A 56 2.21 -14.30 3.17
C GLY A 56 0.74 -14.01 2.86
N VAL A 57 0.45 -12.95 2.11
CA VAL A 57 -0.94 -12.55 1.81
C VAL A 57 -1.38 -13.06 0.45
N LYS A 58 -2.33 -14.01 0.44
CA LYS A 58 -2.87 -14.62 -0.79
C LYS A 58 -4.30 -14.19 -1.10
N ASN A 59 -4.97 -13.57 -0.13
CA ASN A 59 -6.38 -13.21 -0.25
C ASN A 59 -6.53 -12.07 -1.26
N LYS A 60 -7.51 -12.20 -2.14
CA LYS A 60 -7.86 -11.18 -3.12
C LYS A 60 -9.02 -10.35 -2.61
N THR A 61 -8.99 -9.06 -2.88
CA THR A 61 -10.07 -8.13 -2.53
C THR A 61 -10.50 -7.38 -3.78
N THR A 62 -11.81 -7.33 -4.02
CA THR A 62 -12.42 -6.49 -5.05
C THR A 62 -13.01 -5.24 -4.41
N VAL A 63 -12.77 -4.07 -4.99
CA VAL A 63 -13.32 -2.80 -4.54
C VAL A 63 -14.21 -2.21 -5.64
N LYS A 64 -15.44 -1.84 -5.30
CA LYS A 64 -16.36 -1.10 -6.17
C LYS A 64 -16.80 0.18 -5.46
N GLY A 65 -16.97 1.28 -6.18
CA GLY A 65 -17.43 2.54 -5.58
C GLY A 65 -17.34 3.70 -6.56
N HIS A 66 -17.66 4.90 -6.10
CA HIS A 66 -17.67 6.11 -6.92
C HIS A 66 -16.34 6.86 -6.79
N LEU A 67 -15.58 6.97 -7.88
CA LEU A 67 -14.34 7.74 -7.89
C LEU A 67 -14.66 9.24 -7.75
N ALA A 68 -14.16 9.88 -6.69
CA ALA A 68 -14.34 11.31 -6.45
C ALA A 68 -13.19 12.15 -7.04
N THR A 69 -11.95 11.71 -6.85
CA THR A 69 -10.76 12.35 -7.44
C THR A 69 -9.63 11.34 -7.56
N TYR A 70 -8.73 11.58 -8.52
CA TYR A 70 -7.49 10.83 -8.68
C TYR A 70 -6.30 11.78 -8.88
N ARG A 71 -5.09 11.30 -8.60
CA ARG A 71 -3.83 11.99 -8.87
C ARG A 71 -2.74 10.96 -9.17
N LEU A 72 -1.91 11.24 -10.16
CA LEU A 72 -0.64 10.57 -10.38
C LEU A 72 0.47 11.63 -10.31
N CYS A 73 1.43 11.44 -9.42
CA CYS A 73 2.62 12.28 -9.27
C CYS A 73 3.76 11.39 -8.75
N ASP A 74 4.96 11.51 -9.31
CA ASP A 74 6.15 10.74 -8.91
C ASP A 74 5.91 9.22 -8.80
N ASP A 75 5.24 8.66 -9.81
CA ASP A 75 4.85 7.24 -9.87
C ASP A 75 3.98 6.72 -8.70
N VAL A 76 3.38 7.65 -7.93
CA VAL A 76 2.41 7.35 -6.88
C VAL A 76 1.01 7.72 -7.35
N TRP A 77 0.14 6.71 -7.42
CA TRP A 77 -1.28 6.89 -7.63
C TRP A 77 -1.99 7.15 -6.31
N THR A 78 -2.87 8.15 -6.30
CA THR A 78 -3.80 8.41 -5.21
C THR A 78 -5.22 8.47 -5.75
N PHE A 79 -6.11 7.66 -5.21
CA PHE A 79 -7.54 7.66 -5.51
C PHE A 79 -8.34 7.99 -4.26
N VAL A 80 -9.41 8.76 -4.41
CA VAL A 80 -10.41 8.98 -3.37
C VAL A 80 -11.73 8.42 -3.88
N ILE A 81 -12.27 7.44 -3.18
CA ILE A 81 -13.48 6.71 -3.57
C ILE A 81 -14.56 6.96 -2.52
N LYS A 82 -15.78 7.26 -2.95
CA LYS A 82 -16.98 7.40 -2.12
C LYS A 82 -17.81 6.12 -2.19
N ASP A 83 -18.45 5.81 -1.07
CA ASP A 83 -19.31 4.64 -0.88
C ASP A 83 -18.69 3.33 -1.40
N PRO A 84 -17.41 3.01 -1.06
CA PRO A 84 -16.79 1.77 -1.49
C PRO A 84 -17.45 0.55 -0.86
N GLN A 85 -17.52 -0.51 -1.66
CA GLN A 85 -17.85 -1.87 -1.26
C GLN A 85 -16.64 -2.76 -1.51
N PHE A 86 -16.12 -3.35 -0.44
CA PHE A 86 -15.01 -4.29 -0.46
C PHE A 86 -15.54 -5.71 -0.33
N LYS A 87 -15.14 -6.58 -1.25
CA LYS A 87 -15.44 -8.01 -1.20
C LYS A 87 -14.14 -8.79 -1.10
N MET A 88 -13.94 -9.51 -0.01
CA MET A 88 -12.74 -10.32 0.24
C MET A 88 -13.01 -11.78 -0.15
N GLU A 89 -12.11 -12.39 -0.91
CA GLU A 89 -12.16 -13.81 -1.26
C GLU A 89 -11.45 -14.63 -0.17
N GLY A 90 -12.10 -15.68 0.35
CA GLY A 90 -11.45 -16.71 1.18
C GLY A 90 -11.71 -16.67 2.69
N VAL A 91 -12.55 -15.76 3.20
CA VAL A 91 -13.07 -15.87 4.58
C VAL A 91 -14.34 -16.73 4.53
N GLY A 92 -14.36 -17.83 5.27
CA GLY A 92 -15.35 -18.92 5.15
C GLY A 92 -16.81 -18.47 5.15
N ALA A 93 -17.62 -19.16 4.35
CA ALA A 93 -19.09 -19.16 4.35
C ALA A 93 -19.79 -17.81 4.64
N GLY A 94 -19.40 -16.77 3.91
CA GLY A 94 -20.11 -15.50 3.86
C GLY A 94 -19.22 -14.46 3.22
N ALA A 95 -19.57 -13.98 2.03
CA ALA A 95 -18.85 -12.88 1.40
C ALA A 95 -19.12 -11.60 2.20
N GLU A 96 -18.39 -11.40 3.30
CA GLU A 96 -18.51 -10.22 4.13
C GLU A 96 -18.13 -9.01 3.28
N THR A 97 -19.11 -8.13 3.07
CA THR A 97 -18.91 -6.90 2.32
C THR A 97 -18.62 -5.80 3.31
N VAL A 98 -17.40 -5.28 3.29
CA VAL A 98 -17.02 -4.13 4.12
C VAL A 98 -17.37 -2.87 3.36
N THR A 99 -18.00 -1.90 4.04
CA THR A 99 -18.38 -0.61 3.45
C THR A 99 -17.82 0.54 4.28
N ALA A 100 -17.69 1.70 3.65
CA ALA A 100 -17.31 2.95 4.32
C ALA A 100 -17.93 4.14 3.56
N PRO A 101 -18.04 5.33 4.17
CA PRO A 101 -18.48 6.53 3.44
C PRO A 101 -17.45 6.99 2.39
N LYS A 102 -16.16 6.83 2.69
CA LYS A 102 -15.06 7.33 1.86
C LYS A 102 -13.76 6.62 2.19
N ILE A 103 -12.95 6.33 1.18
CA ILE A 103 -11.59 5.79 1.31
C ILE A 103 -10.59 6.59 0.47
N LYS A 104 -9.31 6.51 0.87
CA LYS A 104 -8.16 6.96 0.09
C LYS A 104 -7.27 5.75 -0.21
N ILE A 105 -7.04 5.47 -1.48
CA ILE A 105 -6.09 4.44 -1.93
C ILE A 105 -4.82 5.15 -2.38
N VAL A 106 -3.68 4.73 -1.86
CA VAL A 106 -2.34 5.17 -2.30
C VAL A 106 -1.61 3.93 -2.82
N ALA A 107 -1.14 3.99 -4.06
CA ALA A 107 -0.52 2.86 -4.74
C ALA A 107 0.79 3.30 -5.40
N CYS A 108 1.88 2.63 -5.06
CA CYS A 108 3.19 2.82 -5.67
C CYS A 108 3.47 1.71 -6.69
N LYS A 109 4.18 2.02 -7.77
CA LYS A 109 4.61 1.01 -8.76
C LYS A 109 5.49 -0.04 -8.09
N SER A 110 5.19 -1.33 -8.24
CA SER A 110 6.16 -2.37 -7.89
C SER A 110 7.25 -2.43 -8.96
N GLY A 111 8.53 -2.51 -8.57
CA GLY A 111 9.66 -2.55 -9.52
C GLY A 111 9.53 -3.65 -10.60
N ASP A 112 8.82 -4.74 -10.30
CA ASP A 112 8.60 -5.88 -11.21
C ASP A 112 7.28 -5.82 -12.00
N ALA A 113 6.48 -4.74 -11.91
CA ALA A 113 5.24 -4.66 -12.67
C ALA A 113 5.57 -4.47 -14.17
N PRO A 114 5.18 -5.40 -15.07
CA PRO A 114 5.38 -5.20 -16.50
C PRO A 114 4.66 -3.92 -16.92
N GLU A 115 5.37 -3.04 -17.63
CA GLU A 115 4.75 -1.86 -18.21
C GLU A 115 3.57 -2.32 -19.09
N GLY A 116 2.36 -1.90 -18.72
CA GLY A 116 1.18 -2.22 -19.49
C GLY A 116 1.40 -1.76 -20.93
N LYS A 117 1.50 -2.71 -21.87
CA LYS A 117 1.41 -2.40 -23.30
C LYS A 117 0.15 -1.55 -23.46
N LYS A 118 0.31 -0.28 -23.88
CA LYS A 118 -0.80 0.57 -24.30
C LYS A 118 -1.57 -0.24 -25.35
N SER A 119 -2.73 -0.80 -24.99
CA SER A 119 -3.66 -1.33 -25.97
C SER A 119 -4.12 -0.12 -26.77
N GLY A 120 -3.60 0.01 -27.99
CA GLY A 120 -3.96 1.07 -28.91
C GLY A 120 -5.48 1.13 -29.02
N ALA A 121 -6.07 2.25 -28.62
CA ALA A 121 -7.42 2.58 -29.00
C ALA A 121 -7.43 2.66 -30.53
N LYS A 122 -8.00 1.65 -31.20
CA LYS A 122 -8.36 1.80 -32.60
C LYS A 122 -9.46 2.86 -32.65
N SER A 123 -9.16 4.00 -33.26
CA SER A 123 -10.14 4.95 -33.71
C SER A 123 -11.07 4.21 -34.69
N ASN A 124 -12.34 4.09 -34.34
CA ASN A 124 -13.37 3.76 -35.31
C ASN A 124 -13.73 5.07 -36.01
N ASP A 125 -13.05 5.36 -37.11
CA ASP A 125 -13.52 6.35 -38.07
C ASP A 125 -14.75 5.76 -38.77
N PHE A 126 -15.92 6.35 -38.49
CA PHE A 126 -17.14 6.12 -39.26
C PHE A 126 -16.95 6.71 -40.66
N ASN A 127 -17.15 5.88 -41.68
CA ASN A 127 -17.52 6.32 -43.02
C ASN A 127 -18.87 5.72 -43.37
#